data_AF-A0A246U5I3-F1
#
_entry.id   AF-A0A246U5I3-F1
#
_cell.length_a   1.000
_cell.length_b   1.000
_cell.length_c   1.000
_cell.angle_alpha   90.00
_cell.angle_beta   90.00
_cell.angle_gamma   90.00
#
_symmetry.space_group_name_H-M   'P 1'
#
loop_
_entity.id
_entity.type
_entity.pdbx_description
1 polymer ?
#
loop_
_entity_poly.entity_id
_entity_poly.type
_entity_poly.pdbx_seq_one_letter_code
_entity_poly.pdbx_strand_id
1 'polypeptide(L)'
;MGIIGALLCASLAGPALAGSGGGSLPWEGPLEQIQQSITGPVAGYIALAAVAIAGGMLIFGGELNDFARRLVYVVLVAGILLGATTIVGLFGSTGASIGGSVVVGQAAVPNTIRTGEGEGRDG
;
A
#
# COMPACT_ATOMS: atom_id res chain seq x y z
N MET A 1 -8.79 16.30 21.49
CA MET A 1 -7.41 16.21 20.94
C MET A 1 -6.74 14.85 21.16
N GLY A 2 -7.22 13.98 22.06
CA GLY A 2 -6.57 12.68 22.33
C GLY A 2 -6.73 11.60 21.25
N ILE A 3 -7.87 11.56 20.53
CA ILE A 3 -8.17 10.49 19.56
C ILE A 3 -7.32 10.61 18.28
N ILE A 4 -7.02 11.85 17.85
CA ILE A 4 -6.17 12.11 16.68
C ILE A 4 -4.72 11.73 16.98
N GLY A 5 -4.22 12.02 18.20
CA GLY A 5 -2.88 11.61 18.62
C GLY A 5 -2.70 10.09 18.67
N ALA A 6 -3.72 9.36 19.12
CA ALA A 6 -3.70 7.89 19.13
C ALA A 6 -3.69 7.28 17.71
N LEU A 7 -4.49 7.83 16.79
CA LEU A 7 -4.52 7.42 15.38
C LEU A 7 -3.21 7.78 14.64
N LEU A 8 -2.57 8.91 14.98
CA LEU A 8 -1.28 9.30 14.41
C LEU A 8 -0.13 8.41 14.93
N CYS A 9 -0.11 8.04 16.20
CA CYS A 9 0.90 7.11 16.74
C CYS A 9 0.77 5.70 16.14
N ALA A 10 -0.47 5.23 15.90
CA ALA A 10 -0.71 3.91 15.32
C ALA A 10 -0.23 3.78 13.86
N SER A 11 -0.14 4.91 13.13
CA SER A 11 0.31 4.93 11.73
C SER A 11 1.84 5.08 11.57
N LEU A 12 2.58 5.42 12.64
CA LEU A 12 4.04 5.48 12.65
C LEU A 12 4.72 4.16 13.07
N ALA A 13 3.97 3.14 13.46
CA ALA A 13 4.48 1.80 13.73
C ALA A 13 4.75 1.06 12.42
N GLY A 14 5.80 1.45 11.69
CA GLY A 14 6.30 0.69 10.55
C GLY A 14 6.82 -0.70 10.97
N PRO A 15 6.73 -1.73 10.10
CA PRO A 15 7.30 -3.03 10.41
C PRO A 15 8.82 -2.90 10.54
N ALA A 16 9.34 -3.12 11.74
CA ALA A 16 10.77 -3.23 11.96
C ALA A 16 11.24 -4.56 11.34
N LEU A 17 11.62 -4.51 10.05
CA LEU A 17 12.40 -5.59 9.43
C LEU A 17 13.79 -5.61 10.09
N ALA A 18 13.96 -6.43 11.11
CA ALA A 18 15.27 -6.92 11.54
C ALA A 18 15.50 -8.26 10.83
N GLY A 19 15.90 -8.18 9.56
CA GLY A 19 16.31 -9.34 8.78
C GLY A 19 17.66 -9.86 9.24
N SER A 20 17.69 -11.16 9.57
CA SER A 20 18.76 -12.14 9.31
C SER A 20 20.22 -11.68 9.47
N GLY A 21 20.91 -12.15 10.51
CA GLY A 21 22.37 -12.08 10.51
C GLY A 21 23.10 -12.44 11.80
N GLY A 22 23.13 -13.73 12.15
CA GLY A 22 24.32 -14.37 12.76
C GLY A 22 24.55 -14.22 14.27
N GLY A 23 24.51 -15.35 14.97
CA GLY A 23 25.23 -15.55 16.24
C GLY A 23 24.35 -15.87 17.44
N SER A 24 24.41 -17.12 17.90
CA SER A 24 23.65 -17.74 18.99
C SER A 24 23.94 -17.17 20.38
N LEU A 25 23.59 -15.91 20.63
CA LEU A 25 23.69 -15.34 21.97
C LEU A 25 22.52 -15.86 22.84
N PRO A 26 22.75 -16.34 24.08
CA PRO A 26 21.73 -17.04 24.88
C PRO A 26 20.52 -16.16 25.27
N TRP A 27 20.56 -14.86 25.00
CA TRP A 27 19.47 -13.90 25.19
C TRP A 27 18.67 -13.60 23.92
N GLU A 28 19.07 -14.09 22.74
CA GLU A 28 18.29 -13.95 21.50
C GLU A 28 16.95 -14.67 21.58
N GLY A 29 16.93 -15.92 22.08
CA GLY A 29 15.69 -16.70 22.19
C GLY A 29 14.58 -15.99 23.00
N PRO A 30 14.87 -15.45 24.19
CA PRO A 30 13.92 -14.63 24.94
C PRO A 30 13.47 -13.34 24.23
N LEU A 31 14.37 -12.64 23.52
CA LEU A 31 14.02 -11.40 22.79
C LEU A 31 13.17 -11.68 21.55
N GLU A 32 13.46 -12.77 20.84
CA GLU A 32 12.70 -13.24 19.68
C GLU A 32 11.31 -13.72 20.09
N GLN A 33 11.19 -14.37 21.25
CA GLN A 33 9.91 -14.80 21.82
C GLN A 33 9.03 -13.60 22.21
N ILE A 34 9.61 -12.51 22.70
CA ILE A 34 8.88 -11.26 22.97
C ILE A 34 8.42 -10.61 21.65
N GLN A 35 9.27 -10.55 20.62
CA GLN A 35 8.86 -10.07 19.29
C GLN A 35 7.72 -10.90 18.70
N GLN A 36 7.82 -12.23 18.79
CA GLN A 36 6.76 -13.15 18.37
C GLN A 36 5.48 -12.99 19.22
N SER A 37 5.59 -12.59 20.48
CA SER A 37 4.42 -12.36 21.34
C SER A 37 3.66 -11.08 20.97
N ILE A 38 4.39 -10.05 20.52
CA ILE A 38 3.82 -8.75 20.11
C ILE A 38 3.30 -8.79 18.68
N THR A 39 3.92 -9.60 17.82
CA THR A 39 3.59 -9.67 16.38
C THR A 39 2.83 -10.95 16.00
N GLY A 40 2.68 -11.89 16.93
CA GLY A 40 2.04 -13.18 16.72
C GLY A 40 0.53 -13.20 16.96
N PRO A 41 -0.11 -14.37 16.81
CA PRO A 41 -1.58 -14.52 16.87
C PRO A 41 -2.20 -14.06 18.20
N VAL A 42 -1.45 -14.15 19.30
CA VAL A 42 -1.88 -13.75 20.64
C VAL A 42 -2.21 -12.25 20.68
N ALA A 43 -1.38 -11.40 20.08
CA ALA A 43 -1.65 -9.97 19.96
C ALA A 43 -2.94 -9.71 19.16
N GLY A 44 -3.18 -10.51 18.11
CA GLY A 44 -4.41 -10.47 17.33
C GLY A 44 -5.67 -10.77 18.17
N TYR A 45 -5.64 -11.80 19.01
CA TYR A 45 -6.78 -12.12 19.88
C TYR A 45 -7.03 -11.05 20.96
N ILE A 46 -5.96 -10.48 21.52
CA ILE A 46 -6.07 -9.36 22.49
C ILE A 46 -6.66 -8.12 21.81
N ALA A 47 -6.21 -7.81 20.59
CA ALA A 47 -6.75 -6.70 19.80
C ALA A 47 -8.25 -6.89 19.51
N LEU A 48 -8.66 -8.11 19.13
CA LEU A 48 -10.06 -8.45 18.90
C LEU A 48 -10.89 -8.25 20.18
N ALA A 49 -10.42 -8.75 21.32
CA ALA A 49 -11.09 -8.57 22.61
C ALA A 49 -11.21 -7.08 22.98
N ALA A 50 -10.15 -6.28 22.77
CA ALA A 50 -10.16 -4.85 23.04
C ALA A 50 -11.18 -4.09 22.18
N VAL A 51 -11.26 -4.41 20.87
CA VAL A 51 -12.27 -3.83 19.96
C VAL A 51 -13.69 -4.20 20.38
N ALA A 52 -13.93 -5.44 20.79
CA ALA A 52 -15.24 -5.88 21.26
C ALA A 52 -15.68 -5.12 22.53
N ILE A 53 -14.76 -4.92 23.48
CA ILE A 53 -15.03 -4.15 24.70
C ILE A 53 -15.28 -2.67 24.35
N ALA A 54 -14.44 -2.06 23.50
CA ALA A 54 -14.60 -0.67 23.09
C ALA A 54 -15.93 -0.44 22.34
N GLY A 55 -16.29 -1.35 21.44
CA GLY A 55 -17.60 -1.33 20.75
C GLY A 55 -18.77 -1.54 21.71
N GLY A 56 -18.63 -2.45 22.68
CA GLY A 56 -19.62 -2.65 23.73
C GLY A 56 -19.81 -1.43 24.62
N MET A 57 -18.72 -0.80 25.06
CA MET A 57 -18.75 0.47 25.81
C MET A 57 -19.42 1.57 25.00
N LEU A 58 -19.24 1.60 23.68
CA LEU A 58 -19.87 2.61 22.85
C LEU A 58 -21.40 2.45 22.78
N ILE A 59 -21.91 1.22 22.69
CA ILE A 59 -23.35 0.92 22.62
C ILE A 59 -24.03 1.18 23.97
N PHE A 60 -23.40 0.75 25.07
CA PHE A 60 -24.00 0.80 26.41
C PHE A 60 -23.54 1.99 27.28
N GLY A 61 -22.48 2.70 26.90
CA GLY A 61 -21.90 3.83 27.65
C GLY A 61 -22.61 5.17 27.44
N GLY A 62 -23.72 5.19 26.71
CA GLY A 62 -24.57 6.39 26.54
C GLY A 62 -24.04 7.46 25.56
N GLU A 63 -22.81 7.31 25.08
CA GLU A 63 -22.14 8.23 24.15
C GLU A 63 -22.22 7.80 22.66
N LEU A 64 -23.05 6.80 22.36
CA LEU A 64 -23.27 6.27 21.01
C LEU A 64 -23.69 7.35 20.01
N ASN A 65 -24.55 8.29 20.42
CA ASN A 65 -25.08 9.33 19.54
C ASN A 65 -23.97 10.28 19.04
N ASP A 66 -23.06 10.68 19.93
CA ASP A 66 -21.93 11.54 19.58
C ASP A 66 -20.90 10.82 18.70
N PHE A 67 -20.60 9.55 19.00
CA PHE A 67 -19.72 8.76 18.15
C PHE A 67 -20.33 8.49 16.78
N ALA A 68 -21.60 8.08 16.71
CA ALA A 68 -22.30 7.81 15.46
C ALA A 68 -22.31 9.05 14.57
N ARG A 69 -22.59 10.22 15.16
CA ARG A 69 -22.52 11.50 14.44
C ARG A 69 -21.13 11.75 13.86
N ARG A 70 -20.07 11.47 14.62
CA ARG A 70 -18.69 11.62 14.17
C ARG A 70 -18.30 10.60 13.09
N LEU A 71 -18.74 9.35 13.22
CA LEU A 71 -18.49 8.29 12.26
C LEU A 71 -19.17 8.58 10.92
N VAL A 72 -20.40 9.09 10.93
CA VAL A 72 -21.11 9.52 9.73
C VAL A 72 -20.32 10.59 8.97
N TYR A 73 -19.75 11.58 9.65
CA TYR A 73 -18.92 12.59 8.97
C TYR A 73 -17.67 11.98 8.31
N VAL A 74 -16.97 11.07 9.00
CA VAL A 74 -15.78 10.41 8.45
C VAL A 74 -16.15 9.54 7.23
N VAL A 75 -17.21 8.74 7.33
CA VAL A 75 -17.68 7.89 6.24
C VAL A 75 -18.17 8.72 5.06
N LEU A 76 -18.89 9.81 5.30
CA LEU A 76 -19.36 10.71 4.25
C LEU A 76 -18.19 11.33 3.48
N VAL A 77 -17.17 11.81 4.18
CA VAL A 77 -15.96 12.36 3.53
C VAL A 77 -15.21 11.28 2.76
N ALA A 78 -14.97 10.12 3.37
CA ALA A 78 -14.28 9.01 2.71
C ALA A 78 -15.05 8.52 1.47
N GLY A 79 -16.37 8.41 1.56
CA GLY A 79 -17.25 8.01 0.45
C GLY A 79 -17.23 9.02 -0.70
N ILE A 80 -17.25 10.33 -0.40
CA ILE A 80 -17.10 11.38 -1.41
C ILE A 80 -15.72 11.28 -2.08
N LEU A 81 -14.64 11.09 -1.33
CA LEU A 81 -13.29 10.95 -1.90
C LEU A 81 -13.17 9.71 -2.78
N LEU A 82 -13.67 8.56 -2.31
CA LEU A 82 -13.70 7.31 -3.09
C LEU A 82 -14.55 7.47 -4.36
N GLY A 83 -15.74 8.05 -4.25
CA GLY A 83 -16.61 8.33 -5.41
C GLY A 83 -16.05 9.40 -6.36
N ALA A 84 -15.31 10.38 -5.86
CA ALA A 84 -14.66 11.37 -6.71
C ALA A 84 -13.62 10.72 -7.64
N THR A 85 -12.89 9.68 -7.18
CA THR A 85 -11.94 8.96 -8.04
C THR A 85 -12.61 8.30 -9.23
N THR A 86 -13.83 7.77 -9.06
CA THR A 86 -14.57 7.13 -10.17
C THR A 86 -15.05 8.18 -11.17
N ILE A 87 -15.57 9.32 -10.70
CA ILE A 87 -16.00 10.44 -11.55
C ILE A 87 -14.81 11.01 -12.35
N VAL A 88 -13.66 11.26 -11.71
CA VAL A 88 -12.45 11.73 -12.38
C VAL A 88 -11.97 10.71 -13.42
N GLY A 89 -12.05 9.40 -13.13
CA GLY A 89 -11.73 8.34 -14.09
C GLY A 89 -12.62 8.35 -15.34
N LEU A 90 -13.91 8.65 -15.21
CA LEU A 90 -14.83 8.75 -16.35
C LEU A 90 -14.47 9.90 -17.30
N PHE A 91 -14.10 11.05 -16.75
CA PHE A 91 -13.69 12.21 -17.55
C PHE A 91 -12.23 12.10 -18.05
N GLY A 92 -11.35 11.44 -17.32
CA GLY A 92 -9.96 11.18 -17.75
C GLY A 92 -9.87 10.16 -18.88
N SER A 93 -10.69 9.11 -18.86
CA SER A 93 -10.72 8.08 -19.91
C SER A 93 -11.47 8.54 -21.18
N THR A 94 -12.53 9.32 -21.04
CA THR A 94 -13.30 9.85 -22.20
C THR A 94 -12.66 11.13 -22.77
N GLY A 95 -11.98 11.92 -21.93
CA GLY A 95 -11.24 13.13 -22.34
C GLY A 95 -9.89 12.84 -23.01
N ALA A 96 -9.33 11.65 -22.83
CA ALA A 96 -8.15 11.17 -23.57
C ALA A 96 -8.55 10.54 -24.92
N SER A 97 -9.26 11.30 -25.75
CA SER A 97 -9.38 11.00 -27.17
C SER A 97 -8.93 12.23 -27.97
N ILE A 98 -7.61 12.35 -28.12
CA ILE A 98 -6.87 12.84 -29.30
C ILE A 98 -5.39 12.74 -28.92
N GLY A 99 -4.64 11.92 -29.63
CA GLY A 99 -3.17 11.82 -29.50
C GLY A 99 -2.72 10.46 -29.01
N GLY A 100 -2.62 9.48 -29.93
CA GLY A 100 -2.08 8.18 -29.58
C GLY A 100 -2.15 7.08 -30.62
N SER A 101 -2.55 7.33 -31.86
CA SER A 101 -2.05 6.48 -32.95
C SER A 101 -0.59 6.86 -33.18
N VAL A 102 0.30 6.25 -32.41
CA VAL A 102 1.66 6.01 -32.87
C VAL A 102 1.50 5.23 -34.18
N VAL A 103 1.58 5.96 -35.30
CA VAL A 103 1.93 5.38 -36.57
C VAL A 103 3.37 4.91 -36.36
N VAL A 104 3.54 3.63 -36.02
CA VAL A 104 4.80 2.95 -36.24
C VAL A 104 5.02 3.03 -37.75
N GLY A 105 5.80 4.02 -38.16
CA GLY A 105 6.34 4.13 -39.50
C GLY A 105 7.27 2.96 -39.73
N GLN A 106 6.72 1.79 -40.05
CA GLN A 106 7.47 0.75 -40.71
C GLN A 106 7.62 1.15 -42.18
N ALA A 107 8.59 2.02 -42.43
CA ALA A 107 9.18 2.19 -43.75
C ALA A 107 10.59 1.61 -43.67
N ALA A 108 10.73 0.42 -44.25
CA ALA A 108 11.97 -0.31 -44.40
C ALA A 108 13.05 0.58 -45.05
N VAL A 109 14.21 0.68 -44.40
CA VAL A 109 15.45 1.17 -45.04
C VAL A 109 16.42 0.00 -45.09
N PRO A 110 16.74 -0.55 -46.28
CA PRO A 110 17.74 -1.61 -46.41
C PRO A 110 19.12 -0.99 -46.21
N ASN A 111 19.74 -1.29 -45.07
CA ASN A 111 21.10 -0.90 -44.76
C ASN A 111 22.04 -2.11 -44.90
N THR A 112 22.35 -2.48 -46.14
CA THR A 112 23.55 -3.29 -46.45
C THR A 112 24.72 -2.35 -46.72
N ILE A 113 25.15 -1.63 -45.67
CA ILE A 113 26.47 -1.00 -45.65
C ILE A 113 27.50 -2.08 -45.36
N ARG A 114 28.25 -2.41 -46.42
CA ARG A 114 29.70 -2.66 -46.43
C ARG A 114 30.27 -3.31 -45.16
N THR A 115 30.23 -4.62 -45.09
CA THR A 115 31.33 -5.38 -44.50
C THR A 115 32.35 -5.59 -45.60
N GLY A 116 33.51 -4.93 -45.47
CA GLY A 116 34.66 -5.23 -46.32
C GLY A 116 35.13 -6.65 -46.02
N GLU A 117 34.98 -7.54 -46.99
CA GLU A 117 35.68 -8.82 -47.03
C GLU A 117 36.70 -8.70 -48.16
N GLY A 118 37.94 -8.39 -47.78
CA GLY A 118 39.06 -8.42 -48.69
C GLY A 118 39.63 -9.83 -48.74
N GLU A 119 39.55 -10.47 -49.88
CA GLU A 119 40.41 -11.60 -50.29
C GLU A 119 40.13 -11.78 -51.80
N GLY A 120 41.07 -11.64 -52.73
CA GLY A 120 42.45 -12.10 -52.72
C GLY A 120 42.51 -13.41 -53.49
N ARG A 121 43.04 -13.35 -54.74
CA ARG A 121 43.38 -14.50 -55.61
C ARG A 121 42.11 -15.07 -56.30
N ASP A 122 41.99 -15.09 -57.63
CA ASP A 122 42.76 -15.88 -58.59
C ASP A 122 42.49 -15.38 -60.04
N GLY A 123 43.50 -15.45 -60.92
CA GLY A 123 43.33 -15.35 -62.38
C GLY A 123 44.23 -14.35 -63.09
#